data_AF-A0A2V9VTD5-F1
#
_entry.id   AF-A0A2V9VTD5-F1
#
_cell.length_a   1.000
_cell.length_b   1.000
_cell.length_c   1.000
_cell.angle_alpha   90.00
_cell.angle_beta   90.00
_cell.angle_gamma   90.00
#
_symmetry.space_group_name_H-M   'P 1'
#
loop_
_entity.id
_entity.type
_entity.pdbx_description
1 polymer ?
#
loop_
_entity_poly.entity_id
_entity_poly.type
_entity_poly.pdbx_seq_one_letter_code
_entity_poly.pdbx_strand_id
1 'polypeptide(L)'
;MRHMEGLMHGFLALRTLDGKRLADGEMTQVPEGDRVTSRLIFRFKDGSVYDDTTIFSQRGAFRVLSDHLVQRGPSFKQPMETSIDASSGQITVRYKDPAGKDKILNERRDLPPDVANGLLFTLVKHIQPNVPQTTVSMLATTPKPRLVKLEILPEGEKAIASGNTKHETVRYVVKVKIGGVAGLVAPLLGKQPPDTHVWVLTGNAPAFVKFEGPIYDGGPIWRIELATPAGF
;
A
#
# COMPACT_ATOMS: atom_id res chain seq x y z
N MET A 1 -1.35 6.79 16.42
CA MET A 1 -1.23 5.34 16.68
C MET A 1 -2.21 4.98 17.77
N ARG A 2 -3.03 3.94 17.57
CA ARG A 2 -4.02 3.51 18.59
C ARG A 2 -3.61 2.24 19.33
N HIS A 3 -2.92 1.35 18.62
CA HIS A 3 -2.47 0.06 19.13
C HIS A 3 -1.02 -0.16 18.66
N MET A 4 -0.26 -0.93 19.42
CA MET A 4 1.02 -1.47 18.93
C MET A 4 0.73 -2.57 17.91
N GLU A 5 1.45 -2.54 16.80
CA GLU A 5 1.44 -3.62 15.82
C GLU A 5 2.22 -4.80 16.40
N GLY A 6 1.59 -5.97 16.36
CA GLY A 6 2.13 -7.23 16.88
C GLY A 6 2.65 -8.15 15.77
N LEU A 7 2.99 -9.38 16.16
CA LEU A 7 3.32 -10.45 15.21
C LEU A 7 2.07 -10.78 14.38
N MET A 8 2.22 -10.81 13.06
CA MET A 8 1.15 -11.17 12.13
C MET A 8 1.72 -11.97 10.96
N HIS A 9 0.98 -12.99 10.52
CA HIS A 9 1.15 -13.64 9.22
C HIS A 9 -0.22 -13.88 8.62
N GLY A 10 -0.53 -13.18 7.52
CA GLY A 10 -1.75 -13.33 6.76
C GLY A 10 -1.48 -13.89 5.37
N PHE A 11 -2.36 -14.77 4.91
CA PHE A 11 -2.37 -15.25 3.53
C PHE A 11 -3.39 -14.44 2.72
N LEU A 12 -3.01 -14.01 1.53
CA LEU A 12 -3.78 -13.10 0.68
C LEU A 12 -3.97 -13.71 -0.72
N ALA A 13 -5.03 -13.30 -1.39
CA ALA A 13 -5.24 -13.53 -2.81
C ALA A 13 -5.34 -12.18 -3.53
N LEU A 14 -4.67 -12.07 -4.68
CA LEU A 14 -4.83 -10.96 -5.60
C LEU A 14 -5.70 -11.40 -6.77
N ARG A 15 -6.74 -10.62 -7.06
CA ARG A 15 -7.73 -10.91 -8.10
C ARG A 15 -8.03 -9.68 -8.95
N THR A 16 -8.53 -9.92 -10.14
CA THR A 16 -9.33 -8.92 -10.86
C THR A 16 -10.68 -8.67 -10.16
N LEU A 17 -11.38 -7.59 -10.51
CA LEU A 17 -12.67 -7.26 -9.89
C LEU A 17 -13.78 -8.27 -10.19
N ASP A 18 -13.71 -8.95 -11.34
CA ASP A 18 -14.57 -10.08 -11.74
C ASP A 18 -14.17 -11.42 -11.09
N GLY A 19 -13.14 -11.43 -10.23
CA GLY A 19 -12.83 -12.57 -9.34
C GLY A 19 -11.75 -13.53 -9.86
N LYS A 20 -11.20 -13.31 -11.06
CA LYS A 20 -10.09 -14.12 -11.59
C LYS A 20 -8.84 -13.95 -10.72
N ARG A 21 -8.33 -15.07 -10.19
CA ARG A 21 -7.11 -15.10 -9.36
C ARG A 21 -5.86 -14.86 -10.20
N LEU A 22 -5.10 -13.83 -9.85
CA LEU A 22 -3.88 -13.36 -10.51
C LEU A 22 -2.61 -13.78 -9.78
N ALA A 23 -2.62 -13.69 -8.45
CA ALA A 23 -1.46 -13.97 -7.62
C ALA A 23 -1.85 -14.53 -6.25
N ASP A 24 -0.90 -15.22 -5.64
CA ASP A 24 -0.94 -15.64 -4.25
C ASP A 24 -0.04 -14.73 -3.44
N GLY A 25 -0.50 -14.30 -2.27
CA GLY A 25 0.24 -13.35 -1.46
C GLY A 25 0.32 -13.70 0.00
N GLU A 26 1.28 -13.05 0.65
CA GLU A 26 1.53 -13.16 2.07
C GLU A 26 1.83 -11.77 2.62
N MET A 27 1.30 -11.48 3.80
CA MET A 27 1.65 -10.30 4.57
C MET A 27 2.17 -10.74 5.93
N THR A 28 3.40 -10.34 6.27
CA THR A 28 3.98 -10.60 7.59
C THR A 28 4.31 -9.28 8.28
N GLN A 29 4.21 -9.28 9.61
CA GLN A 29 4.72 -8.22 10.46
C GLN A 29 5.45 -8.85 11.64
N VAL A 30 6.69 -8.43 11.88
CA VAL A 30 7.52 -8.91 12.97
C VAL A 30 8.01 -7.72 13.79
N PRO A 31 7.54 -7.55 15.04
CA PRO A 31 8.00 -6.48 15.92
C PRO A 31 9.31 -6.84 16.63
N GLU A 32 10.23 -5.88 16.71
CA GLU A 32 11.47 -5.93 17.48
C GLU A 32 11.64 -4.61 18.26
N GLY A 33 11.29 -4.63 19.55
CA GLY A 33 11.24 -3.41 20.37
C GLY A 33 10.21 -2.41 19.84
N ASP A 34 10.67 -1.20 19.47
CA ASP A 34 9.82 -0.16 18.89
C ASP A 34 9.82 -0.17 17.35
N ARG A 35 10.48 -1.14 16.72
CA ARG A 35 10.52 -1.32 15.26
C ARG A 35 9.62 -2.46 14.84
N VAL A 36 9.08 -2.36 13.63
CA VAL A 36 8.31 -3.42 12.99
C VAL A 36 8.80 -3.58 11.56
N THR A 37 9.14 -4.81 11.19
CA THR A 37 9.41 -5.19 9.81
C THR A 37 8.12 -5.76 9.21
N SER A 38 7.58 -5.08 8.22
CA SER A 38 6.39 -5.48 7.47
C SER A 38 6.80 -5.92 6.07
N ARG A 39 6.34 -7.09 5.62
CA ARG A 39 6.57 -7.55 4.25
C ARG A 39 5.25 -7.94 3.60
N LEU A 40 5.00 -7.42 2.40
CA LEU A 40 3.88 -7.80 1.53
C LEU A 40 4.42 -8.34 0.22
N ILE A 41 4.18 -9.62 -0.03
CA ILE A 41 4.62 -10.28 -1.26
C ILE A 41 3.43 -10.85 -2.04
N PHE A 42 3.43 -10.68 -3.35
CA PHE A 42 2.54 -11.37 -4.28
C PHE A 42 3.36 -12.07 -5.37
N ARG A 43 3.09 -13.35 -5.57
CA ARG A 43 3.66 -14.18 -6.65
C ARG A 43 2.58 -14.43 -7.68
N PHE A 44 2.71 -13.80 -8.84
CA PHE A 44 1.73 -13.85 -9.91
C PHE A 44 1.85 -15.13 -10.72
N LYS A 45 0.74 -15.59 -11.28
CA LYS A 45 0.71 -16.78 -12.16
C LYS A 45 1.53 -16.62 -13.44
N ASP A 46 1.75 -15.39 -13.89
CA ASP A 46 2.58 -15.07 -15.06
C ASP A 46 4.08 -14.96 -14.73
N GLY A 47 4.49 -15.29 -13.50
CA GLY A 47 5.86 -15.18 -13.01
C GLY A 47 6.24 -13.79 -12.51
N SER A 48 5.32 -12.81 -12.51
CA SER A 48 5.56 -11.50 -11.92
C SER A 48 5.64 -11.55 -10.39
N VAL A 49 6.33 -10.57 -9.82
CA VAL A 49 6.50 -10.42 -8.37
C VAL A 49 6.27 -8.98 -7.96
N TYR A 50 5.41 -8.80 -6.96
CA TYR A 50 5.37 -7.62 -6.10
C TYR A 50 5.97 -8.03 -4.75
N ASP A 51 7.00 -7.36 -4.26
CA ASP A 51 7.59 -7.62 -2.95
C ASP A 51 7.95 -6.30 -2.30
N ASP A 52 7.28 -5.96 -1.21
CA ASP A 52 7.44 -4.70 -0.50
C ASP A 52 7.83 -5.00 0.93
N THR A 53 8.98 -4.48 1.36
CA THR A 53 9.48 -4.60 2.73
C THR A 53 9.67 -3.22 3.34
N THR A 54 8.89 -2.92 4.37
CA THR A 54 8.91 -1.65 5.09
C THR A 54 9.31 -1.87 6.53
N ILE A 55 10.31 -1.12 6.99
CA ILE A 55 10.67 -1.05 8.41
C ILE A 55 10.16 0.28 8.95
N PHE A 56 9.35 0.23 9.99
CA PHE A 56 8.82 1.43 10.63
C PHE A 56 8.97 1.40 12.14
N SER A 57 9.16 2.57 12.74
CA SER A 57 9.03 2.76 14.18
C SER A 57 7.56 2.89 14.56
N GLN A 58 7.19 2.36 15.71
CA GLN A 58 5.89 2.52 16.35
C GLN A 58 6.00 3.22 17.72
N ARG A 59 7.04 4.05 17.92
CA ARG A 59 7.22 4.83 19.15
C ARG A 59 6.34 6.09 19.13
N GLY A 60 5.12 5.97 19.67
CA GLY A 60 4.14 7.06 19.78
C GLY A 60 3.43 7.41 18.46
N ALA A 61 4.13 7.32 17.34
CA ALA A 61 3.57 7.40 15.99
C ALA A 61 4.25 6.38 15.07
N PHE A 62 3.55 5.97 14.02
CA PHE A 62 4.18 5.20 12.95
C PHE A 62 5.06 6.12 12.12
N ARG A 63 6.32 5.73 11.91
CA ARG A 63 7.28 6.45 11.07
C ARG A 63 8.07 5.44 10.25
N VAL A 64 8.02 5.57 8.93
CA VAL A 64 8.88 4.79 8.04
C VAL A 64 10.34 5.09 8.38
N LEU A 65 11.14 4.05 8.53
CA LEU A 65 12.60 4.12 8.64
C LEU A 65 13.22 3.77 7.29
N SER A 66 12.72 2.70 6.66
CA SER A 66 13.12 2.30 5.32
C SER A 66 12.00 1.58 4.59
N ASP A 67 12.03 1.62 3.26
CA ASP A 67 11.12 0.92 2.37
C ASP A 67 11.90 0.33 1.19
N HIS A 68 11.58 -0.91 0.79
CA HIS A 68 12.17 -1.56 -0.35
C HIS A 68 11.09 -2.30 -1.14
N LEU A 69 10.76 -1.74 -2.30
CA LEU A 69 9.73 -2.26 -3.19
C LEU A 69 10.34 -2.81 -4.47
N VAL A 70 9.99 -4.04 -4.81
CA VAL A 70 10.35 -4.73 -6.06
C VAL A 70 9.08 -5.04 -6.85
N GLN A 71 9.07 -4.62 -8.11
CA GLN A 71 8.00 -4.87 -9.08
C GLN A 71 8.61 -5.38 -10.37
N ARG A 72 8.45 -6.66 -10.69
CA ARG A 72 9.10 -7.30 -11.84
C ARG A 72 8.16 -8.30 -12.52
N GLY A 73 8.35 -8.49 -13.83
CA GLY A 73 7.60 -9.44 -14.65
C GLY A 73 6.47 -8.82 -15.47
N PRO A 74 5.76 -9.63 -16.28
CA PRO A 74 4.81 -9.16 -17.30
C PRO A 74 3.64 -8.31 -16.78
N SER A 75 3.24 -8.48 -15.53
CA SER A 75 2.14 -7.72 -14.91
C SER A 75 2.49 -6.24 -14.63
N PHE A 76 3.77 -5.88 -14.67
CA PHE A 76 4.25 -4.51 -14.44
C PHE A 76 4.77 -3.90 -15.73
N LYS A 77 4.08 -2.88 -16.25
CA LYS A 77 4.44 -2.19 -17.50
C LYS A 77 5.89 -1.71 -17.52
N GLN A 78 6.38 -1.31 -16.36
CA GLN A 78 7.75 -0.87 -16.17
C GLN A 78 8.34 -1.53 -14.93
N PRO A 79 9.14 -2.61 -15.10
CA PRO A 79 9.83 -3.24 -13.98
C PRO A 79 10.70 -2.24 -13.23
N MET A 80 10.58 -2.23 -11.91
CA MET A 80 11.28 -1.29 -11.05
C MET A 80 11.61 -1.90 -9.69
N GLU A 81 12.62 -1.32 -9.07
CA GLU A 81 13.02 -1.56 -7.70
C GLU A 81 13.32 -0.21 -7.06
N THR A 82 12.63 0.10 -5.96
CA THR A 82 12.79 1.36 -5.24
C THR A 82 13.24 1.08 -3.82
N SER A 83 14.28 1.77 -3.38
CA SER A 83 14.72 1.80 -1.98
C SER A 83 14.58 3.22 -1.43
N ILE A 84 14.03 3.35 -0.23
CA ILE A 84 13.89 4.60 0.49
C ILE A 84 14.55 4.43 1.86
N ASP A 85 15.49 5.30 2.19
CA ASP A 85 15.96 5.53 3.55
C ASP A 85 15.35 6.84 4.03
N ALA A 86 14.35 6.74 4.91
CA ALA A 86 13.60 7.90 5.39
C ALA A 86 14.43 8.77 6.34
N SER A 87 15.46 8.20 6.98
CA SER A 87 16.31 8.93 7.93
C SER A 87 17.31 9.85 7.24
N SER A 88 17.89 9.40 6.13
CA SER A 88 18.84 10.19 5.33
C SER A 88 18.15 10.96 4.18
N GLY A 89 16.95 10.54 3.80
CA GLY A 89 16.23 11.04 2.63
C GLY A 89 16.74 10.43 1.32
N GLN A 90 17.59 9.41 1.37
CA GLN A 90 18.15 8.76 0.20
C GLN A 90 17.10 7.88 -0.48
N ILE A 91 16.95 8.08 -1.79
CA ILE A 91 16.05 7.33 -2.65
C ILE A 91 16.87 6.75 -3.79
N THR A 92 16.69 5.47 -4.06
CA THR A 92 17.30 4.78 -5.20
C THR A 92 16.21 4.11 -6.01
N VAL A 93 16.15 4.39 -7.31
CA VAL A 93 15.22 3.73 -8.22
C VAL A 93 16.01 3.05 -9.32
N ARG A 94 15.86 1.74 -9.43
CA ARG A 94 16.38 0.92 -10.53
C ARG A 94 15.20 0.56 -11.42
N TYR A 95 15.27 0.84 -12.71
CA TYR A 95 14.17 0.55 -13.63
C TYR A 95 14.67 0.28 -15.03
N LYS A 96 13.86 -0.37 -15.87
CA LYS A 96 14.10 -0.47 -17.32
C LYS A 96 13.42 0.68 -18.05
N ASP A 97 14.17 1.38 -18.90
CA ASP A 97 13.61 2.41 -19.78
C ASP A 97 12.81 1.78 -20.94
N PRO A 98 12.08 2.57 -21.76
CA PRO A 98 11.31 2.03 -22.89
C PRO A 98 12.14 1.29 -23.94
N ALA A 99 13.46 1.49 -23.98
CA ALA A 99 14.38 0.74 -24.85
C ALA A 99 14.91 -0.55 -24.18
N GLY A 100 14.44 -0.87 -22.97
CA GLY A 100 14.83 -2.05 -22.19
C GLY A 100 16.15 -1.91 -21.43
N LYS A 101 16.78 -0.72 -21.46
CA LYS A 101 18.07 -0.48 -20.82
C LYS A 101 17.88 -0.21 -19.33
N ASP A 102 18.74 -0.82 -18.51
CA ASP A 102 18.75 -0.58 -17.07
C ASP A 102 19.21 0.85 -16.75
N LYS A 103 18.45 1.50 -15.88
CA LYS A 103 18.70 2.84 -15.36
C LYS A 103 18.71 2.79 -13.85
N ILE A 104 19.57 3.62 -13.26
CA ILE A 104 19.62 3.86 -11.83
C ILE A 104 19.51 5.37 -11.62
N LEU A 105 18.52 5.77 -10.82
CA LEU A 105 18.40 7.11 -10.29
C LEU A 105 18.75 7.06 -8.80
N ASN A 106 19.65 7.95 -8.38
CA ASN A 106 19.90 8.23 -6.98
C ASN A 106 19.48 9.67 -6.72
N GLU A 107 18.61 9.88 -5.74
CA GLU A 107 18.13 11.20 -5.36
C GLU A 107 18.11 11.32 -3.85
N ARG A 108 18.34 12.52 -3.34
CA ARG A 108 18.12 12.85 -1.94
C ARG A 108 17.00 13.87 -1.85
N ARG A 109 15.99 13.60 -1.02
CA ARG A 109 14.91 14.55 -0.73
C ARG A 109 14.68 14.68 0.76
N ASP A 110 14.21 15.86 1.15
CA ASP A 110 13.63 16.03 2.47
C ASP A 110 12.29 15.29 2.51
N LEU A 111 12.25 14.18 3.24
CA LEU A 111 11.06 13.34 3.38
C LEU A 111 10.33 13.74 4.66
N PRO A 112 9.04 14.08 4.59
CA PRO A 112 8.31 14.49 5.76
C PRO A 112 8.14 13.30 6.73
N PRO A 113 8.05 13.54 8.05
CA PRO A 113 7.92 12.47 9.05
C PRO A 113 6.66 11.59 8.90
N ASP A 114 5.68 12.04 8.10
CA ASP A 114 4.42 11.35 7.81
C ASP A 114 4.46 10.55 6.49
N VAL A 115 5.64 10.31 5.91
CA VAL A 115 5.76 9.42 4.74
C VAL A 115 5.30 8.00 5.11
N ALA A 116 4.44 7.44 4.28
CA ALA A 116 3.64 6.26 4.58
C ALA A 116 3.79 5.12 3.56
N ASN A 117 4.90 5.09 2.82
CA ASN A 117 5.25 3.97 1.94
C ASN A 117 5.16 2.64 2.71
N GLY A 118 4.47 1.67 2.12
CA GLY A 118 4.15 0.35 2.71
C GLY A 118 3.29 0.34 3.99
N LEU A 119 2.85 1.50 4.51
CA LEU A 119 2.08 1.59 5.75
C LEU A 119 0.56 1.67 5.56
N LEU A 120 0.04 1.64 4.32
CA LEU A 120 -1.39 1.88 4.09
C LEU A 120 -2.28 0.93 4.91
N PHE A 121 -2.01 -0.38 4.87
CA PHE A 121 -2.80 -1.38 5.60
C PHE A 121 -2.65 -1.27 7.11
N THR A 122 -1.50 -0.81 7.58
CA THR A 122 -1.29 -0.46 8.99
C THR A 122 -2.16 0.74 9.36
N LEU A 123 -1.99 1.88 8.67
CA LEU A 123 -2.60 3.16 9.03
C LEU A 123 -4.13 3.09 9.10
N VAL A 124 -4.78 2.48 8.11
CA VAL A 124 -6.26 2.41 8.07
C VAL A 124 -6.87 1.67 9.26
N LYS A 125 -6.14 0.73 9.89
CA LYS A 125 -6.57 0.06 11.13
C LYS A 125 -6.58 0.99 12.35
N HIS A 126 -5.87 2.11 12.29
CA HIS A 126 -5.73 3.05 13.41
C HIS A 126 -6.47 4.37 13.20
N ILE A 127 -7.09 4.58 12.04
CA ILE A 127 -7.99 5.71 11.83
C ILE A 127 -9.29 5.43 12.59
N GLN A 128 -9.77 6.42 13.35
CA GLN A 128 -11.08 6.31 13.99
C GLN A 128 -12.17 6.69 12.98
N PRO A 129 -13.31 5.98 12.93
CA PRO A 129 -14.35 6.24 11.92
C PRO A 129 -14.95 7.66 12.00
N ASN A 130 -14.86 8.30 13.17
CA ASN A 130 -15.30 9.68 13.39
C ASN A 130 -14.30 10.76 12.92
N VAL A 131 -13.10 10.37 12.49
CA VAL A 131 -12.13 11.30 11.90
C VAL A 131 -12.49 11.51 10.43
N PRO A 132 -12.95 12.70 10.01
CA PRO A 132 -13.51 12.92 8.68
C PRO A 132 -12.48 12.78 7.55
N GLN A 133 -11.21 13.03 7.85
CA GLN A 133 -10.11 12.88 6.91
C GLN A 133 -8.80 12.68 7.67
N THR A 134 -7.99 11.72 7.23
CA THR A 134 -6.58 11.58 7.60
C THR A 134 -5.74 11.87 6.37
N THR A 135 -4.67 12.65 6.51
CA THR A 135 -3.75 12.96 5.40
C THR A 135 -2.34 12.54 5.77
N VAL A 136 -1.67 11.80 4.89
CA VAL A 136 -0.27 11.39 5.02
C VAL A 136 0.49 11.64 3.73
N SER A 137 1.82 11.62 3.79
CA SER A 137 2.65 11.72 2.59
C SER A 137 2.97 10.34 2.03
N MET A 138 3.20 10.25 0.73
CA MET A 138 3.73 9.04 0.11
C MET A 138 4.69 9.43 -1.00
N LEU A 139 5.81 8.72 -1.12
CA LEU A 139 6.66 8.80 -2.29
C LEU A 139 6.09 7.86 -3.35
N ALA A 140 5.50 8.41 -4.42
CA ALA A 140 5.04 7.63 -5.56
C ALA A 140 6.24 7.02 -6.29
N THR A 141 6.30 5.69 -6.32
CA THR A 141 7.36 4.89 -6.91
C THR A 141 7.19 4.85 -8.43
N THR A 142 7.88 5.78 -9.09
CA THR A 142 7.94 5.90 -10.55
C THR A 142 9.40 6.16 -10.95
N PRO A 143 9.78 6.08 -12.24
CA PRO A 143 11.12 6.43 -12.69
C PRO A 143 11.58 7.85 -12.30
N LYS A 144 10.64 8.76 -12.03
CA LYS A 144 10.89 10.08 -11.45
C LYS A 144 10.04 10.25 -10.19
N PRO A 145 10.52 9.78 -9.02
CA PRO A 145 9.75 9.78 -7.78
C PRO A 145 9.15 11.14 -7.44
N ARG A 146 7.92 11.12 -6.94
CA ARG A 146 7.18 12.32 -6.56
C ARG A 146 6.57 12.15 -5.18
N LEU A 147 6.75 13.15 -4.34
CA LEU A 147 6.04 13.21 -3.07
C LEU A 147 4.60 13.65 -3.37
N VAL A 148 3.64 12.83 -2.94
CA VAL A 148 2.20 13.08 -3.07
C VAL A 148 1.55 13.02 -1.68
N LYS A 149 0.30 13.48 -1.58
CA LYS A 149 -0.51 13.29 -0.38
C LYS A 149 -1.53 12.18 -0.61
N LEU A 150 -1.76 11.35 0.40
CA LEU A 150 -2.89 10.43 0.46
C LEU A 150 -3.94 11.05 1.38
N GLU A 151 -5.13 11.30 0.86
CA GLU A 151 -6.30 11.64 1.66
C GLU A 151 -7.11 10.38 1.90
N ILE A 152 -7.29 10.01 3.16
CA ILE A 152 -8.00 8.82 3.60
C ILE A 152 -9.29 9.28 4.28
N LEU A 153 -10.44 8.94 3.71
CA LEU A 153 -11.75 9.36 4.18
C LEU A 153 -12.60 8.12 4.53
N PRO A 154 -13.29 8.10 5.68
CA PRO A 154 -14.29 7.07 5.96
C PRO A 154 -15.53 7.28 5.08
N GLU A 155 -16.02 6.23 4.43
CA GLU A 155 -17.26 6.22 3.64
C GLU A 155 -18.43 5.52 4.36
N GLY A 156 -18.29 5.30 5.67
CA GLY A 156 -19.30 4.67 6.52
C GLY A 156 -19.07 3.18 6.76
N GLU A 157 -20.01 2.62 7.50
CA GLU A 157 -19.97 1.25 8.01
C GLU A 157 -20.80 0.30 7.15
N LYS A 158 -20.29 -0.91 6.94
CA LYS A 158 -20.99 -1.99 6.27
C LYS A 158 -20.72 -3.30 7.00
N ALA A 159 -21.77 -4.06 7.29
CA ALA A 159 -21.61 -5.42 7.81
C ALA A 159 -21.10 -6.35 6.70
N ILE A 160 -20.07 -7.13 7.01
CA ILE A 160 -19.65 -8.29 6.21
C ILE A 160 -20.04 -9.57 6.94
N ALA A 161 -20.28 -10.64 6.18
CA ALA A 161 -20.46 -11.98 6.75
C ALA A 161 -19.12 -12.72 6.77
N SER A 162 -18.85 -13.46 7.84
CA SER A 162 -17.80 -14.46 7.95
C SER A 162 -18.43 -15.75 8.47
N GLY A 163 -18.60 -16.74 7.60
CA GLY A 163 -19.44 -17.91 7.93
C GLY A 163 -20.86 -17.47 8.34
N ASN A 164 -21.28 -17.87 9.55
CA ASN A 164 -22.60 -17.54 10.11
C ASN A 164 -22.62 -16.26 10.97
N THR A 165 -21.49 -15.57 11.13
CA THR A 165 -21.39 -14.34 11.93
C THR A 165 -21.33 -13.11 11.04
N LYS A 166 -21.91 -12.00 11.53
CA LYS A 166 -21.78 -10.69 10.91
C LYS A 166 -20.73 -9.89 11.68
N HIS A 167 -19.89 -9.17 10.94
CA HIS A 167 -18.90 -8.27 11.50
C HIS A 167 -19.04 -6.90 10.88
N GLU A 168 -18.92 -5.86 11.69
CA GLU A 168 -18.90 -4.48 11.20
C GLU A 168 -17.55 -4.16 10.56
N THR A 169 -17.61 -3.51 9.42
CA THR A 169 -16.43 -2.97 8.75
C THR A 169 -16.65 -1.51 8.43
N VAL A 170 -15.56 -0.75 8.42
CA VAL A 170 -15.53 0.60 7.87
C VAL A 170 -14.86 0.53 6.51
N ARG A 171 -15.47 1.18 5.51
CA ARG A 171 -14.83 1.39 4.21
C ARG A 171 -14.11 2.74 4.26
N TYR A 172 -12.84 2.74 3.88
CA TYR A 172 -12.06 3.94 3.63
C TYR A 172 -11.86 4.11 2.13
N VAL A 173 -12.03 5.33 1.63
CA VAL A 173 -11.56 5.74 0.30
C VAL A 173 -10.24 6.49 0.46
N VAL A 174 -9.27 6.13 -0.37
CA VAL A 174 -7.91 6.68 -0.38
C VAL A 174 -7.72 7.37 -1.72
N LYS A 175 -7.53 8.69 -1.68
CA LYS A 175 -7.35 9.54 -2.86
C LYS A 175 -5.91 10.02 -2.92
N VAL A 176 -5.27 9.87 -4.08
CA VAL A 176 -3.93 10.43 -4.33
C VAL A 176 -4.06 11.88 -4.77
N LYS A 177 -3.47 12.81 -4.02
CA LYS A 177 -3.37 14.22 -4.39
C LYS A 177 -1.98 14.54 -4.91
N ILE A 178 -1.93 14.87 -6.19
CA ILE A 178 -0.73 15.36 -6.86
C ILE A 178 -0.64 16.86 -6.57
N GLY A 179 0.48 17.33 -6.03
CA GLY A 179 0.69 18.75 -5.73
C GLY A 179 0.92 19.62 -6.97
N GLY A 180 0.75 20.94 -6.79
CA GLY A 180 1.08 21.96 -7.79
C GLY A 180 0.24 21.92 -9.06
N VAL A 181 0.74 22.57 -10.13
CA VAL A 181 0.06 22.69 -11.43
C VAL A 181 -0.25 21.32 -12.04
N ALA A 182 0.63 20.33 -11.83
CA ALA A 182 0.42 18.97 -12.31
C ALA A 182 -0.88 18.35 -11.76
N GLY A 183 -1.22 18.62 -10.49
CA GLY A 183 -2.47 18.15 -9.89
C GLY A 183 -3.71 18.83 -10.47
N LEU A 184 -3.63 20.12 -10.76
CA LEU A 184 -4.77 20.90 -11.30
C LEU A 184 -5.21 20.40 -12.68
N VAL A 185 -4.27 19.94 -13.50
CA VAL A 185 -4.55 19.46 -14.87
C VAL A 185 -4.71 17.94 -14.96
N ALA A 186 -4.37 17.19 -13.92
CA ALA A 186 -4.38 15.72 -13.95
C ALA A 186 -5.76 15.14 -14.31
N PRO A 187 -6.90 15.62 -13.75
CA PRO A 187 -8.22 15.12 -14.13
C PRO A 187 -8.55 15.38 -15.60
N LEU A 188 -8.23 16.57 -16.10
CA LEU A 188 -8.48 16.97 -17.50
C LEU A 188 -7.70 16.10 -18.49
N LEU A 189 -6.52 15.62 -18.08
CA LEU A 189 -5.66 14.77 -18.90
C LEU A 189 -5.84 13.27 -18.65
N GLY A 190 -6.81 12.87 -17.80
CA GLY A 190 -7.00 11.47 -17.42
C GLY A 190 -5.79 10.86 -16.66
N LYS A 191 -4.97 11.72 -16.05
CA LYS A 191 -3.75 11.36 -15.29
C LYS A 191 -3.97 11.31 -13.78
N GLN A 192 -5.20 11.54 -13.33
CA GLN A 192 -5.57 11.37 -11.93
C GLN A 192 -5.58 9.87 -11.60
N PRO A 193 -4.81 9.40 -10.58
CA PRO A 193 -4.89 8.02 -10.15
C PRO A 193 -6.32 7.66 -9.70
N PRO A 194 -6.78 6.44 -9.98
CA PRO A 194 -8.09 5.99 -9.50
C PRO A 194 -8.11 5.93 -7.97
N ASP A 195 -9.30 6.09 -7.40
CA ASP A 195 -9.51 5.94 -5.97
C ASP A 195 -9.27 4.50 -5.53
N THR A 196 -8.62 4.36 -4.38
CA THR A 196 -8.41 3.08 -3.71
C THR A 196 -9.42 2.93 -2.58
N HIS A 197 -9.96 1.73 -2.41
CA HIS A 197 -10.91 1.43 -1.33
C HIS A 197 -10.36 0.35 -0.42
N VAL A 198 -10.47 0.55 0.89
CA VAL A 198 -9.99 -0.39 1.89
C VAL A 198 -11.10 -0.68 2.90
N TRP A 199 -11.35 -1.95 3.18
CA TRP A 199 -12.31 -2.39 4.19
C TRP A 199 -11.54 -2.89 5.40
N VAL A 200 -11.95 -2.41 6.57
CA VAL A 200 -11.29 -2.68 7.84
C VAL A 200 -12.35 -3.15 8.84
N LEU A 201 -12.09 -4.31 9.46
CA LEU A 201 -12.83 -4.78 10.63
C LEU A 201 -12.63 -3.82 11.80
N THR A 202 -13.72 -3.43 12.46
CA THR A 202 -13.67 -2.58 13.65
C THR A 202 -13.62 -3.42 14.94
N GLY A 203 -13.45 -2.76 16.08
CA GLY A 203 -13.41 -3.38 17.41
C GLY A 203 -12.06 -3.27 18.11
N ASN A 204 -11.82 -4.13 19.09
CA ASN A 204 -10.61 -4.08 19.95
C ASN A 204 -9.33 -4.51 19.22
N ALA A 205 -9.47 -5.26 18.13
CA ALA A 205 -8.36 -5.68 17.26
C ALA A 205 -8.74 -5.41 15.79
N PRO A 206 -8.61 -4.15 15.32
CA PRO A 206 -8.93 -3.81 13.95
C PRO A 206 -8.08 -4.61 12.96
N ALA A 207 -8.67 -5.07 11.86
CA ALA A 207 -8.01 -5.95 10.90
C ALA A 207 -8.30 -5.56 9.46
N PHE A 208 -7.31 -5.74 8.59
CA PHE A 208 -7.49 -5.62 7.15
C PHE A 208 -8.45 -6.70 6.64
N VAL A 209 -9.40 -6.33 5.78
CA VAL A 209 -10.34 -7.28 5.16
C VAL A 209 -10.11 -7.36 3.65
N LYS A 210 -10.13 -6.21 2.98
CA LYS A 210 -10.13 -6.12 1.53
C LYS A 210 -9.53 -4.79 1.08
N PHE A 211 -8.89 -4.80 -0.08
CA PHE A 211 -8.47 -3.62 -0.82
C PHE A 211 -8.91 -3.72 -2.26
N GLU A 212 -9.34 -2.61 -2.85
CA GLU A 212 -9.61 -2.48 -4.28
C GLU A 212 -8.95 -1.19 -4.80
N GLY A 213 -7.92 -1.34 -5.62
CA GLY A 213 -7.11 -0.23 -6.12
C GLY A 213 -5.94 -0.72 -6.99
N PRO A 214 -5.17 0.21 -7.59
CA PRO A 214 -3.91 -0.12 -8.22
C PRO A 214 -2.81 -0.36 -7.18
N ILE A 215 -1.90 -1.31 -7.45
CA ILE A 215 -0.70 -1.55 -6.62
C ILE A 215 0.58 -0.95 -7.23
N TYR A 216 0.48 -0.33 -8.39
CA TYR A 216 1.58 0.37 -9.07
C TYR A 216 1.02 1.48 -9.96
N ASP A 217 1.87 2.46 -10.31
CA ASP A 217 1.47 3.61 -11.12
C ASP A 217 0.96 3.20 -12.52
N GLY A 218 -0.22 3.71 -12.90
CA GLY A 218 -0.85 3.39 -14.18
C GLY A 218 -1.28 1.92 -14.34
N GLY A 219 -1.32 1.15 -13.24
CA GLY A 219 -1.80 -0.22 -13.19
C GLY A 219 -3.33 -0.33 -13.18
N PRO A 220 -3.87 -1.53 -13.44
CA PRO A 220 -5.30 -1.80 -13.33
C PRO A 220 -5.76 -1.80 -11.86
N ILE A 221 -7.07 -1.71 -11.65
CA ILE A 221 -7.67 -1.90 -10.33
C ILE A 221 -7.76 -3.41 -10.06
N TRP A 222 -7.11 -3.84 -8.97
CA TRP A 222 -7.15 -5.21 -8.48
C TRP A 222 -7.77 -5.27 -7.09
N ARG A 223 -8.26 -6.45 -6.73
CA ARG A 223 -8.74 -6.78 -5.39
C ARG A 223 -7.69 -7.59 -4.65
N ILE A 224 -7.31 -7.14 -3.47
CA ILE A 224 -6.58 -7.93 -2.47
C ILE A 224 -7.58 -8.31 -1.38
N GLU A 225 -7.63 -9.58 -1.02
CA GLU A 225 -8.49 -10.11 0.04
C GLU A 225 -7.79 -11.26 0.77
N LEU A 226 -8.31 -11.65 1.94
CA LEU A 226 -7.81 -12.83 2.66
C LEU A 226 -7.97 -14.07 1.78
N ALA A 227 -6.92 -14.91 1.74
CA ALA A 227 -6.97 -16.16 1.02
C ALA A 227 -7.92 -17.15 1.71
N THR A 228 -8.77 -17.80 0.93
CA THR A 228 -9.53 -18.96 1.42
C THR A 228 -8.58 -20.14 1.58
N PRO A 229 -8.55 -20.81 2.75
CA PRO A 229 -7.77 -22.03 2.93
C PRO A 229 -8.11 -23.07 1.85
N ALA A 230 -7.11 -23.75 1.31
CA ALA A 230 -7.34 -24.92 0.49
C ALA A 230 -7.63 -26.10 1.41
N GLY A 231 -8.88 -26.60 1.38
CA GLY A 231 -9.37 -27.84 1.98
C GLY A 231 -8.58 -28.43 3.15
N PHE A 232 -9.09 -28.22 4.37
CA PHE A 232 -8.78 -29.03 5.55
C PHE A 232 -9.99 -29.90 5.88
#